data_AF-A0A418RN72-F1
#
_entry.id   AF-A0A418RN72-F1
#
_cell.length_a   1.000
_cell.length_b   1.000
_cell.length_c   1.000
_cell.angle_alpha   90.00
_cell.angle_beta   90.00
_cell.angle_gamma   90.00
#
_symmetry.space_group_name_H-M   'P 1'
#
loop_
_entity.id
_entity.type
_entity.pdbx_description
1 polymer ?
#
loop_
_entity_poly.entity_id
_entity_poly.type
_entity_poly.pdbx_seq_one_letter_code
_entity_poly.pdbx_strand_id
1 'polypeptide(L)'
;MTDGYSLYRAYLKRLRYWAHLLRKAKGLSDSYTTSSQSYGKQVLDILNGLIDAVYQAREGPDLGTISISAHHQETLKNLRKVCEAMTASSHKKTRELGVEFLNDWEAIFRVLEYPAWPLTNNEAERALRHWVIMRKITQGTNSEQGSRALALFASVFVTCRLRNGSPLLYIRDVIKLRRQGHDTPKLPQIPELAAV
;
A
#
# COMPACT_ATOMS: atom_id res chain seq x y z
N MET A 1 -0.46 2.35 -3.57
CA MET A 1 -1.32 1.63 -2.61
C MET A 1 -1.89 2.62 -1.59
N THR A 2 -3.10 2.44 -1.09
CA THR A 2 -3.79 3.41 -0.20
C THR A 2 -4.33 2.74 1.07
N ASP A 3 -4.70 3.54 2.08
CA ASP A 3 -5.18 3.08 3.40
C ASP A 3 -6.72 3.10 3.57
N GLY A 4 -7.43 3.82 2.69
CA GLY A 4 -8.90 3.88 2.64
C GLY A 4 -9.44 5.28 2.81
N TYR A 5 -8.56 6.26 2.91
CA TYR A 5 -8.97 7.65 2.95
C TYR A 5 -9.72 8.05 1.67
N SER A 6 -10.87 8.69 1.84
CA SER A 6 -11.85 8.93 0.77
C SER A 6 -11.30 9.77 -0.38
N LEU A 7 -10.37 10.71 -0.11
CA LEU A 7 -9.73 11.52 -1.15
C LEU A 7 -8.97 10.67 -2.17
N TYR A 8 -8.50 9.48 -1.79
CA TYR A 8 -7.83 8.60 -2.74
C TYR A 8 -8.76 8.02 -3.81
N ARG A 9 -10.09 8.08 -3.62
CA ARG A 9 -11.07 7.59 -4.61
C ARG A 9 -11.11 8.43 -5.89
N ALA A 10 -10.61 9.66 -5.84
CA ALA A 10 -10.40 10.47 -7.05
C ALA A 10 -9.36 9.85 -8.00
N TYR A 11 -8.51 8.94 -7.53
CA TYR A 11 -7.50 8.26 -8.34
C TYR A 11 -7.98 6.86 -8.73
N LEU A 12 -8.21 6.66 -10.03
CA LEU A 12 -8.69 5.38 -10.57
C LEU A 12 -7.62 4.29 -10.54
N LYS A 13 -6.35 4.64 -10.79
CA LYS A 13 -5.22 3.70 -10.81
C LYS A 13 -4.63 3.53 -9.40
N ARG A 14 -5.31 2.74 -8.57
CA ARG A 14 -4.86 2.48 -7.19
C ARG A 14 -5.10 1.05 -6.75
N LEU A 15 -4.32 0.65 -5.74
CA LEU A 15 -4.52 -0.59 -4.98
C LEU A 15 -4.87 -0.24 -3.53
N ARG A 16 -5.79 -0.98 -2.93
CA ARG A 16 -6.08 -0.89 -1.50
C ARG A 16 -5.14 -1.79 -0.71
N TYR A 17 -4.64 -1.30 0.42
CA TYR A 17 -3.84 -2.09 1.34
C TYR A 17 -4.73 -3.01 2.17
N TRP A 18 -4.62 -4.33 1.95
CA TRP A 18 -5.49 -5.32 2.59
C TRP A 18 -5.31 -5.42 4.11
N ALA A 19 -4.15 -5.07 4.68
CA ALA A 19 -3.97 -5.11 6.13
C ALA A 19 -4.95 -4.19 6.89
N HIS A 20 -5.38 -3.07 6.29
CA HIS A 20 -6.42 -2.24 6.90
C HIS A 20 -7.79 -2.92 6.90
N LEU A 21 -8.12 -3.64 5.82
CA LEU A 21 -9.38 -4.38 5.71
C LEU A 21 -9.39 -5.56 6.70
N LEU A 22 -8.29 -6.33 6.76
CA LEU A 22 -8.11 -7.41 7.73
C LEU A 22 -8.24 -6.91 9.18
N ARG A 23 -7.61 -5.78 9.53
CA ARG A 23 -7.74 -5.20 10.87
C ARG A 23 -9.18 -4.80 11.21
N LYS A 24 -9.91 -4.22 10.25
CA LYS A 24 -11.32 -3.85 10.44
C LYS A 24 -12.19 -5.10 10.60
N ALA A 25 -11.99 -6.11 9.75
CA ALA A 25 -12.71 -7.38 9.83
C ALA A 25 -12.41 -8.13 11.14
N LYS A 26 -11.16 -8.11 11.61
CA LYS A 26 -10.75 -8.63 12.93
C LYS A 26 -11.43 -7.88 14.08
N GLY A 27 -11.48 -6.55 14.02
CA GLY A 27 -12.24 -5.77 14.99
C GLY A 27 -13.73 -6.14 15.04
N LEU A 28 -14.33 -6.52 13.91
CA LEU A 28 -15.70 -7.03 13.88
C LEU A 28 -15.81 -8.47 14.38
N SER A 29 -14.87 -9.36 14.04
CA SER A 29 -14.86 -10.75 14.51
C SER A 29 -14.68 -10.88 16.02
N ASP A 30 -14.16 -9.84 16.66
CA ASP A 30 -13.98 -9.75 18.11
C ASP A 30 -15.14 -8.97 18.78
N SER A 31 -16.17 -8.59 18.01
CA SER A 31 -17.36 -7.91 18.53
C SER A 31 -18.22 -8.86 19.38
N TYR A 32 -18.85 -8.30 20.41
CA TYR A 32 -19.89 -8.96 21.21
C TYR A 32 -21.23 -9.05 20.48
N THR A 33 -21.45 -8.26 19.43
CA THR A 33 -22.67 -8.37 18.62
C THR A 33 -22.53 -9.56 17.66
N THR A 34 -23.32 -10.62 17.88
CA THR A 34 -23.23 -11.88 17.13
C THR A 34 -23.26 -11.71 15.62
N SER A 35 -24.12 -10.81 15.10
CA SER A 35 -24.21 -10.54 13.66
C SER A 35 -22.92 -9.89 13.13
N SER A 36 -22.42 -8.85 13.80
CA SER A 36 -21.13 -8.21 13.46
C SER A 36 -19.96 -9.20 13.55
N GLN A 37 -19.97 -10.07 14.56
CA GLN A 37 -18.98 -11.12 14.74
C GLN A 37 -18.94 -12.08 13.56
N SER A 38 -20.13 -12.56 13.13
CA SER A 38 -20.28 -13.43 11.96
C SER A 38 -19.78 -12.76 10.68
N TYR A 39 -20.15 -11.49 10.44
CA TYR A 39 -19.66 -10.75 9.28
C TYR A 39 -18.14 -10.58 9.30
N GLY A 40 -17.57 -10.23 10.46
CA GLY A 40 -16.12 -10.10 10.61
C GLY A 40 -15.38 -11.39 10.28
N LYS A 41 -15.85 -12.53 10.79
CA LYS A 41 -15.30 -13.87 10.49
C LYS A 41 -15.39 -14.20 8.99
N GLN A 42 -16.56 -14.05 8.38
CA GLN A 42 -16.75 -14.31 6.95
C GLN A 42 -15.81 -13.49 6.07
N VAL A 43 -15.68 -12.19 6.36
CA VAL A 43 -14.76 -11.31 5.59
C VAL A 43 -13.30 -11.72 5.78
N LEU A 44 -12.89 -12.08 7.00
CA LEU A 44 -11.53 -12.57 7.27
C LEU A 44 -11.22 -13.85 6.52
N ASP A 45 -12.11 -14.84 6.60
CA ASP A 45 -11.90 -16.15 5.99
C ASP A 45 -11.75 -16.01 4.47
N ILE A 46 -12.60 -15.19 3.85
CA ILE A 46 -12.53 -14.89 2.41
C ILE A 46 -11.22 -14.16 2.07
N LEU A 47 -10.87 -13.09 2.80
CA LEU A 47 -9.64 -12.34 2.50
C LEU A 47 -8.38 -13.19 2.68
N ASN A 48 -8.31 -14.02 3.73
CA ASN A 48 -7.17 -14.90 3.97
C ASN A 48 -7.06 -15.96 2.86
N GLY A 49 -8.17 -16.59 2.45
CA GLY A 49 -8.15 -17.55 1.34
C GLY A 49 -7.70 -16.91 0.01
N LEU A 50 -8.10 -15.66 -0.25
CA LEU A 50 -7.64 -14.92 -1.42
C LEU A 50 -6.16 -14.50 -1.31
N ILE A 51 -5.67 -14.19 -0.11
CA ILE A 51 -4.25 -13.92 0.13
C ILE A 51 -3.42 -15.16 -0.19
N ASP A 52 -3.85 -16.32 0.31
CA ASP A 52 -3.17 -17.60 0.05
C ASP A 52 -3.14 -17.90 -1.45
N ALA A 53 -4.25 -17.72 -2.15
CA ALA A 53 -4.32 -17.90 -3.60
C ALA A 53 -3.38 -16.95 -4.37
N VAL A 54 -3.27 -15.68 -3.94
CA VAL A 54 -2.33 -14.72 -4.54
C VAL A 54 -0.88 -15.15 -4.30
N TYR A 55 -0.53 -15.64 -3.10
CA TYR A 55 0.83 -16.12 -2.83
C TYR A 55 1.15 -17.40 -3.59
N GLN A 56 0.21 -18.35 -3.69
CA GLN A 56 0.36 -19.53 -4.53
C GLN A 56 0.62 -19.15 -6.00
N ALA A 57 -0.11 -18.17 -6.53
CA ALA A 57 0.12 -17.68 -7.89
C ALA A 57 1.52 -17.07 -8.06
N ARG A 58 2.04 -16.35 -7.06
CA ARG A 58 3.38 -15.75 -7.07
C ARG A 58 4.51 -16.77 -6.97
N GLU A 59 4.30 -17.83 -6.20
CA GLU A 59 5.28 -18.91 -6.00
C GLU A 59 5.21 -19.97 -7.11
N GLY A 60 4.17 -19.92 -7.94
CA GLY A 60 4.00 -20.77 -9.12
C GLY A 60 4.96 -20.43 -10.27
N PRO A 61 4.98 -21.27 -11.33
CA PRO A 61 5.90 -21.14 -12.45
C PRO A 61 5.76 -19.81 -13.21
N ASP A 62 4.56 -19.23 -13.20
CA ASP A 62 4.27 -17.98 -13.91
C ASP A 62 4.56 -16.73 -13.06
N LEU A 63 5.10 -16.87 -11.84
CA LEU A 63 5.49 -15.77 -10.95
C LEU A 63 4.38 -14.72 -10.73
N GLY A 64 3.12 -15.14 -10.72
CA GLY A 64 1.96 -14.27 -10.56
C GLY A 64 1.67 -13.36 -11.75
N THR A 65 2.16 -13.69 -12.95
CA THR A 65 1.87 -12.96 -14.19
C THR A 65 0.50 -13.32 -14.79
N ILE A 66 -0.05 -14.49 -14.44
CA ILE A 66 -1.38 -14.94 -14.87
C ILE A 66 -2.45 -14.45 -13.89
N SER A 67 -3.54 -13.92 -14.45
CA SER A 67 -4.73 -13.52 -13.69
C SER A 67 -5.44 -14.72 -13.06
N ILE A 68 -5.75 -14.63 -11.77
CA ILE A 68 -6.54 -15.62 -11.02
C ILE A 68 -7.99 -15.17 -10.78
N SER A 69 -8.35 -13.96 -11.24
CA SER A 69 -9.66 -13.35 -11.00
C SER A 69 -10.84 -14.25 -11.42
N ALA A 70 -10.73 -14.94 -12.55
CA ALA A 70 -11.77 -15.84 -13.06
C ALA A 70 -12.12 -16.98 -12.07
N HIS A 71 -11.11 -17.51 -11.37
CA HIS A 71 -11.27 -18.65 -10.45
C HIS A 71 -12.01 -18.24 -9.18
N HIS A 72 -11.94 -16.96 -8.80
CA HIS A 72 -12.53 -16.44 -7.58
C HIS A 72 -13.81 -15.63 -7.79
N GLN A 73 -14.37 -15.59 -9.00
CA GLN A 73 -15.58 -14.81 -9.30
C GLN A 73 -16.75 -15.14 -8.38
N GLU A 74 -16.98 -16.42 -8.09
CA GLU A 74 -18.08 -16.83 -7.21
C GLU A 74 -17.83 -16.43 -5.75
N THR A 75 -16.58 -16.54 -5.29
CA THR A 75 -16.17 -16.04 -3.97
C THR A 75 -16.42 -14.53 -3.85
N LEU A 76 -16.05 -13.77 -4.87
CA LEU A 76 -16.28 -12.32 -4.92
C LEU A 76 -17.76 -11.95 -4.99
N LYS A 77 -18.58 -12.69 -5.75
CA LYS A 77 -20.04 -12.49 -5.78
C LYS A 77 -20.66 -12.71 -4.41
N ASN A 78 -20.24 -13.77 -3.70
CA ASN A 78 -20.72 -14.05 -2.35
C ASN A 78 -20.28 -12.98 -1.35
N LEU A 79 -19.01 -12.55 -1.39
CA LEU A 79 -18.54 -11.45 -0.58
C LEU A 79 -19.31 -10.15 -0.84
N ARG A 80 -19.67 -9.88 -2.10
CA ARG A 80 -20.45 -8.68 -2.46
C ARG A 80 -21.81 -8.68 -1.79
N LYS A 81 -22.53 -9.82 -1.82
CA LYS A 81 -23.81 -9.99 -1.11
C LYS A 81 -23.66 -9.78 0.39
N VAL A 82 -22.57 -10.28 0.98
CA VAL A 82 -22.25 -10.04 2.40
C VAL A 82 -22.06 -8.55 2.67
N CYS A 83 -21.28 -7.85 1.84
CA CYS A 83 -21.06 -6.41 1.99
C CYS A 83 -22.35 -5.59 1.82
N GLU A 84 -23.22 -5.97 0.88
CA GLU A 84 -24.55 -5.36 0.70
C GLU A 84 -25.40 -5.53 1.96
N ALA A 85 -25.46 -6.74 2.54
CA ALA A 85 -26.17 -6.98 3.80
C ALA A 85 -25.56 -6.19 4.98
N MET A 86 -24.24 -6.06 5.03
CA MET A 86 -23.55 -5.24 6.03
C MET A 86 -23.97 -3.77 5.98
N THR A 87 -24.29 -3.21 4.79
CA THR A 87 -24.72 -1.80 4.68
C THR A 87 -26.01 -1.49 5.43
N ALA A 88 -26.90 -2.48 5.56
CA ALA A 88 -28.15 -2.36 6.30
C ALA A 88 -28.00 -2.65 7.81
N SER A 89 -26.79 -2.98 8.29
CA SER A 89 -26.56 -3.28 9.70
C SER A 89 -26.78 -2.05 10.59
N SER A 90 -27.43 -2.24 11.74
CA SER A 90 -27.53 -1.23 12.79
C SER A 90 -26.16 -0.88 13.39
N HIS A 91 -25.23 -1.84 13.42
CA HIS A 91 -23.90 -1.65 13.96
C HIS A 91 -23.02 -0.80 13.02
N LYS A 92 -22.64 0.40 13.50
CA LYS A 92 -21.92 1.42 12.70
C LYS A 92 -20.69 0.87 11.99
N LYS A 93 -19.81 0.14 12.69
CA LYS A 93 -18.55 -0.35 12.10
C LYS A 93 -18.76 -1.43 11.05
N THR A 94 -19.81 -2.23 11.20
CA THR A 94 -20.20 -3.25 10.21
C THR A 94 -20.66 -2.57 8.93
N ARG A 95 -21.54 -1.57 9.06
CA ARG A 95 -22.01 -0.75 7.95
C ARG A 95 -20.88 -0.02 7.24
N GLU A 96 -19.99 0.63 8.00
CA GLU A 96 -18.81 1.33 7.44
C GLU A 96 -17.91 0.39 6.63
N LEU A 97 -17.64 -0.82 7.11
CA LEU A 97 -16.81 -1.79 6.40
C LEU A 97 -17.48 -2.26 5.10
N GLY A 98 -18.78 -2.60 5.14
CA GLY A 98 -19.53 -2.99 3.95
C GLY A 98 -19.53 -1.91 2.88
N VAL A 99 -19.81 -0.66 3.27
CA VAL A 99 -19.76 0.52 2.38
C VAL A 99 -18.36 0.75 1.80
N GLU A 100 -17.30 0.56 2.59
CA GLU A 100 -15.93 0.69 2.10
C GLU A 100 -15.59 -0.35 1.02
N PHE A 101 -15.95 -1.62 1.23
CA PHE A 101 -15.76 -2.67 0.22
C PHE A 101 -16.47 -2.33 -1.09
N LEU A 102 -17.74 -1.90 -1.01
CA LEU A 102 -18.52 -1.59 -2.22
C LEU A 102 -17.95 -0.37 -2.97
N ASN A 103 -17.49 0.66 -2.26
CA ASN A 103 -16.91 1.85 -2.88
C ASN A 103 -15.52 1.61 -3.47
N ASP A 104 -14.73 0.71 -2.88
CA ASP A 104 -13.35 0.47 -3.25
C ASP A 104 -13.15 -0.86 -3.99
N TRP A 105 -14.23 -1.52 -4.41
CA TRP A 105 -14.27 -2.91 -4.89
C TRP A 105 -13.17 -3.25 -5.90
N GLU A 106 -13.09 -2.48 -6.98
CA GLU A 106 -12.08 -2.68 -8.02
C GLU A 106 -10.66 -2.53 -7.46
N ALA A 107 -10.41 -1.49 -6.67
CA ALA A 107 -9.10 -1.23 -6.08
C ALA A 107 -8.68 -2.27 -5.04
N ILE A 108 -9.64 -2.97 -4.39
CA ILE A 108 -9.38 -4.09 -3.48
C ILE A 108 -8.96 -5.32 -4.28
N PHE A 109 -9.75 -5.70 -5.28
CA PHE A 109 -9.60 -7.00 -5.95
C PHE A 109 -8.76 -6.99 -7.23
N ARG A 110 -8.27 -5.82 -7.67
CA ARG A 110 -7.33 -5.71 -8.81
C ARG A 110 -6.10 -6.60 -8.69
N VAL A 111 -5.67 -6.93 -7.47
CA VAL A 111 -4.55 -7.86 -7.23
C VAL A 111 -4.83 -9.27 -7.76
N LEU A 112 -6.10 -9.66 -7.94
CA LEU A 112 -6.45 -10.96 -8.55
C LEU A 112 -6.27 -10.94 -10.07
N GLU A 113 -6.33 -9.77 -10.70
CA GLU A 113 -5.97 -9.60 -12.12
C GLU A 113 -4.45 -9.57 -12.31
N TYR A 114 -3.72 -9.05 -11.32
CA TYR A 114 -2.26 -8.90 -11.34
C TYR A 114 -1.64 -9.43 -10.05
N PRO A 115 -1.53 -10.76 -9.84
CA PRO A 115 -1.04 -11.33 -8.58
C PRO A 115 0.38 -10.88 -8.20
N ALA A 116 1.24 -10.59 -9.18
CA ALA A 116 2.58 -10.05 -8.95
C ALA A 116 2.58 -8.67 -8.22
N TRP A 117 1.48 -7.92 -8.26
CA TRP A 117 1.39 -6.62 -7.59
C TRP A 117 1.32 -6.75 -6.07
N PRO A 118 1.85 -5.77 -5.31
CA PRO A 118 1.92 -5.86 -3.86
C PRO A 118 0.53 -5.90 -3.21
N LEU A 119 0.35 -6.81 -2.24
CA LEU A 119 -0.81 -6.83 -1.32
C LEU A 119 -0.64 -5.86 -0.14
N THR A 120 0.60 -5.45 0.13
CA THR A 120 0.98 -4.65 1.31
C THR A 120 1.75 -3.39 0.94
N ASN A 121 1.65 -2.35 1.77
CA ASN A 121 2.39 -1.11 1.59
C ASN A 121 3.80 -1.16 2.21
N ASN A 122 4.30 -2.37 2.51
CA ASN A 122 5.51 -2.59 3.30
C ASN A 122 6.75 -1.92 2.68
N GLU A 123 6.86 -1.88 1.35
CA GLU A 123 7.98 -1.22 0.68
C GLU A 123 8.00 0.29 0.93
N ALA A 124 6.85 0.95 0.77
CA ALA A 124 6.73 2.38 1.03
C ALA A 124 6.94 2.69 2.52
N GLU A 125 6.37 1.88 3.42
CA GLU A 125 6.58 2.00 4.87
C GLU A 125 8.07 1.83 5.23
N ARG A 126 8.76 0.85 4.63
CA ARG A 126 10.19 0.61 4.83
C ARG A 126 11.05 1.78 4.30
N ALA A 127 10.70 2.34 3.15
CA ALA A 127 11.37 3.51 2.59
C ALA A 127 11.24 4.75 3.51
N LEU A 128 10.07 4.93 4.12
CA LEU A 128 9.80 6.05 5.03
C LEU A 128 10.34 5.85 6.46
N ARG A 129 10.54 4.59 6.89
CA ARG A 129 10.87 4.23 8.28
C ARG A 129 12.02 5.04 8.88
N HIS A 130 13.11 5.21 8.14
CA HIS A 130 14.29 5.94 8.61
C HIS A 130 13.99 7.40 8.93
N TRP A 131 13.14 8.04 8.11
CA TRP A 131 12.75 9.44 8.29
C TRP A 131 11.74 9.61 9.43
N VAL A 132 10.84 8.64 9.62
CA VAL A 132 9.93 8.61 10.77
C VAL A 132 10.70 8.46 12.08
N ILE A 133 11.69 7.56 12.12
CA ILE A 133 12.57 7.39 13.30
C ILE A 133 13.36 8.66 13.56
N MET A 134 13.97 9.24 12.53
CA MET A 134 14.71 10.50 12.68
C MET A 134 13.82 11.61 13.25
N ARG A 135 12.63 11.82 12.67
CA ARG A 135 11.68 12.82 13.17
C ARG A 135 11.31 12.59 14.64
N LYS A 136 11.14 11.33 15.06
CA LYS A 136 10.84 10.99 16.46
C LYS A 136 12.00 11.33 17.40
N ILE A 137 13.25 11.11 16.96
CA ILE A 137 14.44 11.40 17.77
C ILE A 137 14.72 12.90 17.84
N THR A 138 14.61 13.62 16.73
CA THR A 138 14.92 15.05 16.66
C THR A 138 13.75 15.95 17.03
N GLN A 139 12.57 15.39 17.30
CA GLN A 139 11.29 16.10 17.41
C GLN A 139 10.90 16.91 16.17
N GLY A 140 11.41 16.50 15.00
CA GLY A 140 11.15 17.15 13.72
C GLY A 140 11.98 18.41 13.47
N THR A 141 11.41 19.31 12.68
CA THR A 141 12.02 20.57 12.21
C THR A 141 11.23 21.76 12.76
N ASN A 142 11.94 22.80 13.20
CA ASN A 142 11.33 23.98 13.83
C ASN A 142 11.09 25.15 12.86
N SER A 143 11.28 24.94 11.55
CA SER A 143 11.05 25.96 10.53
C SER A 143 10.59 25.35 9.22
N GLU A 144 9.87 26.13 8.42
CA GLU A 144 9.43 25.73 7.07
C GLU A 144 10.64 25.39 6.18
N GLN A 145 11.70 26.20 6.26
CA GLN A 145 12.95 25.96 5.53
C GLN A 145 13.58 24.62 5.93
N GLY A 146 13.61 24.30 7.22
CA GLY A 146 14.12 23.01 7.72
C GLY A 146 13.28 21.83 7.23
N SER A 147 11.95 21.97 7.27
CA SER A 147 11.02 20.96 6.75
C SER A 147 11.23 20.71 5.25
N ARG A 148 11.39 21.79 4.47
CA ARG A 148 11.67 21.71 3.03
C ARG A 148 13.02 21.04 2.76
N ALA A 149 14.06 21.42 3.50
CA ALA A 149 15.39 20.81 3.36
C ALA A 149 15.35 19.31 3.67
N LEU A 150 14.70 18.91 4.76
CA LEU A 150 14.53 17.50 5.13
C LEU A 150 13.78 16.72 4.05
N ALA A 151 12.70 17.27 3.50
CA ALA A 151 11.94 16.62 2.43
C ALA A 151 12.79 16.42 1.16
N LEU A 152 13.60 17.42 0.78
CA LEU A 152 14.51 17.32 -0.36
C LEU A 152 15.60 16.28 -0.12
N PHE A 153 16.23 16.26 1.06
CA PHE A 153 17.21 15.23 1.41
C PHE A 153 16.59 13.84 1.39
N ALA A 154 15.40 13.66 1.99
CA ALA A 154 14.72 12.38 1.97
C ALA A 154 14.46 11.88 0.54
N SER A 155 13.99 12.76 -0.34
CA SER A 155 13.76 12.45 -1.75
C SER A 155 15.04 12.03 -2.47
N VAL A 156 16.13 12.79 -2.32
CA VAL A 156 17.42 12.49 -2.94
C VAL A 156 17.99 11.17 -2.42
N PHE A 157 17.96 10.95 -1.11
CA PHE A 157 18.50 9.74 -0.49
C PHE A 157 17.76 8.49 -0.95
N VAL A 158 16.42 8.52 -0.94
CA VAL A 158 15.60 7.40 -1.39
C VAL A 158 15.81 7.15 -2.88
N THR A 159 15.84 8.21 -3.70
CA THR A 159 16.05 8.07 -5.15
C THR A 159 17.41 7.48 -5.49
N CYS A 160 18.49 7.95 -4.87
CA CYS A 160 19.82 7.40 -5.14
C CYS A 160 19.89 5.92 -4.74
N ARG A 161 19.36 5.55 -3.57
CA ARG A 161 19.33 4.15 -3.11
C ARG A 161 18.54 3.25 -4.04
N LEU A 162 17.34 3.67 -4.47
CA LEU A 162 16.52 2.92 -5.44
C LEU A 162 17.22 2.74 -6.79
N ARG A 163 18.14 3.65 -7.12
CA ARG A 163 18.88 3.65 -8.38
C ARG A 163 20.31 3.12 -8.26
N ASN A 164 20.60 2.35 -7.20
CA ASN A 164 21.92 1.79 -6.91
C ASN A 164 23.07 2.82 -6.86
N GLY A 165 22.74 4.09 -6.58
CA GLY A 165 23.70 5.18 -6.44
C GLY A 165 23.93 5.55 -4.98
N SER A 166 25.15 6.02 -4.67
CA SER A 166 25.46 6.54 -3.33
C SER A 166 24.87 7.95 -3.15
N PRO A 167 23.93 8.17 -2.21
CA PRO A 167 23.37 9.48 -1.96
C PRO A 167 24.41 10.49 -1.43
N LEU A 168 25.39 10.02 -0.66
CA LEU A 168 26.45 10.86 -0.11
C LEU A 168 27.39 11.37 -1.21
N LEU A 169 27.76 10.50 -2.16
CA LEU A 169 28.59 10.91 -3.31
C LEU A 169 27.84 11.88 -4.21
N TYR A 170 26.55 11.63 -4.46
CA TYR A 170 25.71 12.56 -5.23
C TYR A 170 25.64 13.95 -4.57
N ILE A 171 25.37 14.02 -3.26
CA ILE A 171 25.32 15.30 -2.55
C ILE A 171 26.67 16.01 -2.54
N ARG A 172 27.77 15.27 -2.35
CA ARG A 172 29.14 15.81 -2.47
C ARG A 172 29.34 16.48 -3.83
N ASP A 173 28.96 15.80 -4.91
CA ASP A 173 29.17 16.29 -6.27
C ASP A 173 28.27 17.49 -6.60
N VAL A 174 27.01 17.48 -6.13
CA VAL A 174 26.11 18.65 -6.20
C VAL A 174 26.73 19.87 -5.52
N ILE A 175 27.22 19.71 -4.30
CA ILE A 175 27.82 20.83 -3.54
C ILE A 175 29.08 21.34 -4.24
N LYS A 176 29.95 20.43 -4.71
CA LYS A 176 31.20 20.76 -5.41
C LYS A 176 30.91 21.56 -6.69
N LEU A 177 30.04 21.05 -7.56
CA LEU A 177 29.73 21.66 -8.85
C LEU A 177 29.03 23.02 -8.68
N ARG A 178 28.07 23.13 -7.75
CA ARG A 178 27.39 24.41 -7.48
C ARG A 178 28.34 25.48 -6.94
N ARG A 179 29.30 25.12 -6.09
CA ARG A 179 30.32 26.07 -5.60
C ARG A 179 31.25 26.58 -6.72
N GLN A 180 31.42 25.80 -7.77
CA GLN A 180 32.19 26.16 -8.96
C GLN A 180 31.36 26.93 -9.99
N GLY A 181 30.07 27.20 -9.72
CA GLY A 181 29.17 27.89 -10.65
C GLY A 181 28.59 26.99 -11.75
N HIS A 182 28.84 25.69 -11.72
CA HIS A 182 28.31 24.74 -12.69
C HIS A 182 26.89 24.28 -12.35
N ASP A 183 26.25 23.60 -13.31
CA ASP A 183 24.96 22.95 -13.12
C ASP A 183 25.05 21.73 -12.19
N THR A 184 23.91 21.36 -11.61
CA THR A 184 23.83 20.16 -10.76
C THR A 184 23.96 18.89 -11.60
N PRO A 185 24.65 17.86 -11.09
CA PRO A 185 24.70 16.56 -11.76
C PRO A 185 23.29 15.97 -11.85
N LYS A 186 23.03 15.18 -12.89
CA LYS A 186 21.77 14.41 -13.00
C LYS A 186 21.73 13.36 -11.89
N LEU A 187 20.53 13.07 -11.39
CA LEU A 187 20.32 11.92 -10.50
C LEU A 187 20.82 10.63 -11.18
N PRO A 188 21.24 9.61 -10.40
CA PRO A 188 21.65 8.33 -10.94
C PRO A 188 20.62 7.78 -11.93
N GLN A 189 21.05 7.06 -12.97
CA GLN A 189 20.12 6.47 -13.93
C GLN A 189 19.29 5.37 -13.26
N ILE A 190 18.07 5.19 -13.72
CA ILE A 190 17.24 4.07 -13.25
C ILE A 190 17.94 2.79 -13.73
N PRO A 191 18.26 1.84 -12.84
CA PRO A 191 18.83 0.56 -13.24
C PRO A 191 17.91 -0.11 -14.25
N GLU A 192 18.48 -0.71 -15.29
CA GLU A 192 17.70 -1.62 -16.11
C GLU A 192 17.13 -2.71 -15.21
N LEU A 193 15.83 -3.00 -15.36
CA LEU A 193 15.21 -4.14 -14.70
C LEU A 193 16.03 -5.36 -15.09
N ALA A 194 16.74 -5.95 -14.13
CA ALA A 194 17.30 -7.27 -14.32
C ALA A 194 16.11 -8.16 -14.72
N ALA A 195 16.16 -8.74 -15.92
CA ALA A 195 15.24 -9.78 -16.31
C ALA A 195 15.42 -10.91 -15.28
N VAL A 196 14.47 -11.02 -14.35
CA VAL A 196 14.33 -12.13 -13.42
C VAL A 196 13.27 -13.05 -13.99
#